data_AF-A0A6N2N6R8-F1
#
_entry.id   AF-A0A6N2N6R8-F1
#
_cell.length_a   1.000
_cell.length_b   1.000
_cell.length_c   1.000
_cell.angle_alpha   90.00
_cell.angle_beta   90.00
_cell.angle_gamma   90.00
#
_symmetry.space_group_name_H-M   'P 1'
#
loop_
_entity.id
_entity.type
_entity.pdbx_description
1 polymer ?
#
loop_
_entity_poly.entity_id
_entity_poly.type
_entity_poly.pdbx_seq_one_letter_code
_entity_poly.pdbx_strand_id
1 'polypeptide(L)'
;MHGNEEGKGGELTHDETTIIAGALDLTQKTAKDAMTPISETFSLDINTKLDEKTMGLIIRKGHSRIPIYTGNPTNIIGLILVRNLIKCRPEDETPIRDLSIRRIPRVPDLLPLYDIMNQFQKGHSHMAVVVMSKDDASETVQKANSKPTMLGGKVINLVRMINSSFL
;
A
#
# COMPACT_ATOMS: atom_id res chain seq x y z
N MET A 1 43.49 -38.24 -20.17
CA MET A 1 42.12 -38.32 -20.74
C MET A 1 41.20 -38.91 -19.70
N HIS A 2 40.36 -38.07 -19.09
CA HIS A 2 39.16 -38.29 -18.26
C HIS A 2 38.97 -36.95 -17.52
N GLY A 3 37.89 -36.19 -17.56
CA GLY A 3 36.57 -36.25 -18.20
C GLY A 3 35.82 -35.04 -17.63
N ASN A 4 35.15 -34.26 -18.47
CA ASN A 4 34.39 -33.07 -18.06
C ASN A 4 33.27 -33.45 -17.08
N GLU A 5 33.19 -32.77 -15.94
CA GLU A 5 31.95 -32.65 -15.16
C GLU A 5 31.68 -31.16 -14.90
N GLU A 6 31.14 -30.51 -15.93
CA GLU A 6 30.38 -29.28 -15.77
C GLU A 6 29.00 -29.65 -15.22
N GLY A 7 28.80 -29.40 -13.93
CA GLY A 7 27.52 -29.59 -13.26
C GLY A 7 27.51 -28.87 -11.92
N LYS A 8 27.33 -27.54 -11.91
CA LYS A 8 27.07 -26.79 -10.67
C LYS A 8 25.62 -27.05 -10.23
N GLY A 9 25.35 -28.22 -9.66
CA GLY A 9 24.04 -28.62 -9.16
C GLY A 9 24.16 -29.33 -7.82
N GLY A 10 24.31 -28.56 -6.74
CA GLY A 10 24.05 -29.06 -5.39
C GLY A 10 22.56 -29.04 -5.08
N GLU A 11 22.11 -29.85 -4.11
CA GLU A 11 20.74 -29.76 -3.57
C GLU A 11 20.50 -28.37 -2.98
N LEU A 12 19.33 -27.80 -3.26
CA LEU A 12 18.92 -26.52 -2.71
C LEU A 12 18.67 -26.66 -1.20
N THR A 13 19.11 -25.66 -0.44
CA THR A 13 18.80 -25.58 0.99
C THR A 13 17.32 -25.31 1.23
N HIS A 14 16.84 -25.59 2.45
CA HIS A 14 15.45 -25.31 2.82
C HIS A 14 15.09 -23.82 2.71
N ASP A 15 16.04 -22.92 2.99
CA ASP A 15 15.83 -21.48 2.88
C ASP A 15 15.72 -21.05 1.41
N GLU A 16 16.59 -21.58 0.53
CA GLU A 16 16.54 -21.30 -0.91
C GLU A 16 15.24 -21.80 -1.53
N THR A 17 14.81 -23.02 -1.19
CA THR A 17 13.52 -23.56 -1.65
C THR A 17 12.33 -22.72 -1.17
N THR A 18 12.36 -22.23 0.08
CA THR A 18 11.33 -21.33 0.62
C THR A 18 11.29 -19.98 -0.09
N ILE A 19 12.46 -19.38 -0.36
CA ILE A 19 12.56 -18.12 -1.09
C ILE A 19 12.03 -18.27 -2.51
N ILE A 20 12.43 -19.34 -3.22
CA ILE A 20 11.99 -19.62 -4.59
C ILE A 20 10.47 -19.85 -4.62
N ALA A 21 9.93 -20.64 -3.69
CA ALA A 21 8.49 -20.88 -3.60
C ALA A 21 7.72 -19.57 -3.35
N GLY A 22 8.19 -18.74 -2.43
CA GLY A 22 7.58 -17.43 -2.15
C GLY A 22 7.64 -16.47 -3.36
N ALA A 23 8.75 -16.47 -4.10
CA ALA A 23 8.87 -15.67 -5.32
C ALA A 23 7.90 -16.12 -6.41
N LEU A 24 7.77 -17.43 -6.63
CA LEU A 24 6.80 -18.00 -7.57
C LEU A 24 5.36 -17.66 -7.17
N ASP A 25 5.03 -17.79 -5.89
CA ASP A 25 3.72 -17.42 -5.33
C ASP A 25 3.37 -15.95 -5.62
N LEU A 26 4.33 -15.04 -5.46
CA LEU A 26 4.15 -13.61 -5.71
C LEU A 26 3.89 -13.30 -7.20
N THR A 27 4.37 -14.14 -8.12
CA THR A 27 4.07 -13.98 -9.55
C THR A 27 2.66 -14.41 -9.93
N GLN A 28 2.04 -15.29 -9.14
CA GLN A 28 0.68 -15.78 -9.41
C GLN A 28 -0.41 -14.98 -8.69
N LYS A 29 -0.06 -14.33 -7.57
CA LYS A 29 -0.99 -13.54 -6.76
C LYS A 29 -1.13 -12.11 -7.29
N THR A 30 -2.33 -11.56 -7.15
CA THR A 30 -2.70 -10.20 -7.54
C THR A 30 -2.98 -9.32 -6.33
N ALA A 31 -3.13 -8.02 -6.54
CA ALA A 31 -3.53 -7.06 -5.50
C ALA A 31 -4.80 -7.50 -4.77
N LYS A 32 -5.73 -8.12 -5.50
CA LYS A 32 -6.97 -8.70 -4.98
C LYS A 32 -6.78 -9.79 -3.94
N ASP A 33 -5.68 -10.54 -4.02
CA ASP A 33 -5.43 -11.68 -3.14
C ASP A 33 -4.77 -11.26 -1.81
N ALA A 34 -4.13 -10.09 -1.76
CA ALA A 34 -3.41 -9.60 -0.57
C ALA A 34 -3.93 -8.26 0.00
N MET A 35 -5.00 -7.71 -0.57
CA MET A 35 -5.61 -6.47 -0.11
C MET A 35 -6.30 -6.64 1.26
N THR A 36 -6.36 -5.55 2.02
CA THR A 36 -7.16 -5.42 3.25
C THR A 36 -8.44 -4.64 2.94
N PRO A 37 -9.61 -5.16 3.35
CA PRO A 37 -10.89 -4.47 3.21
C PRO A 37 -10.87 -3.06 3.81
N ILE A 38 -11.46 -2.09 3.11
CA ILE A 38 -11.54 -0.72 3.66
C ILE A 38 -12.40 -0.63 4.92
N SER A 39 -13.38 -1.53 5.07
CA SER A 39 -14.22 -1.66 6.27
C SER A 39 -13.43 -2.07 7.51
N GLU A 40 -12.31 -2.78 7.33
CA GLU A 40 -11.43 -3.23 8.41
C GLU A 40 -10.24 -2.29 8.61
N THR A 41 -10.11 -1.28 7.75
CA THR A 41 -9.03 -0.31 7.78
C THR A 41 -9.36 0.85 8.70
N PHE A 42 -8.50 1.12 9.67
CA PHE A 42 -8.57 2.35 10.44
C PHE A 42 -8.14 3.55 9.57
N SER A 43 -9.10 4.42 9.26
CA SER A 43 -8.89 5.63 8.45
C SER A 43 -9.59 6.82 9.10
N LEU A 44 -9.15 8.03 8.77
CA LEU A 44 -9.67 9.28 9.34
C LEU A 44 -10.16 10.23 8.25
N ASP A 45 -11.19 11.01 8.55
CA ASP A 45 -11.65 12.06 7.64
C ASP A 45 -10.69 13.25 7.68
N ILE A 46 -10.51 13.91 6.54
CA ILE A 46 -9.64 15.07 6.41
C ILE A 46 -10.01 16.23 7.37
N ASN A 47 -11.28 16.30 7.78
CA ASN A 47 -11.80 17.33 8.68
C ASN A 47 -11.80 16.89 10.15
N THR A 48 -11.40 15.65 10.45
CA THR A 48 -11.25 15.21 11.84
C THR A 48 -10.17 16.05 12.54
N LYS A 49 -10.49 16.50 13.75
CA LYS A 49 -9.56 17.25 14.61
C LYS A 49 -8.71 16.28 15.42
N LEU A 50 -7.43 16.59 15.58
CA LEU A 50 -6.53 15.84 16.45
C LEU A 50 -6.74 16.23 17.92
N ASP A 51 -7.92 15.92 18.45
CA ASP A 51 -8.21 16.06 19.88
C ASP A 51 -7.58 14.91 20.69
N GLU A 52 -7.64 15.01 22.02
CA GLU A 52 -7.12 13.99 22.95
C GLU A 52 -7.69 12.60 22.66
N LYS A 53 -8.99 12.52 22.31
CA LYS A 53 -9.68 11.27 21.99
C LYS A 53 -9.14 10.63 20.71
N THR A 54 -9.00 11.42 19.65
CA THR A 54 -8.50 10.97 18.35
C THR A 54 -7.04 10.55 18.45
N MET A 55 -6.21 11.34 19.13
CA MET A 55 -4.82 10.98 19.40
C MET A 55 -4.69 9.70 20.21
N GLY A 56 -5.49 9.55 21.27
CA GLY A 56 -5.54 8.31 22.07
C GLY A 56 -5.97 7.10 21.25
N LEU A 57 -6.93 7.27 20.33
CA LEU A 57 -7.36 6.22 19.41
C LEU A 57 -6.24 5.81 18.45
N ILE A 58 -5.51 6.77 17.88
CA ILE A 58 -4.37 6.54 16.99
C ILE A 58 -3.28 5.73 17.71
N ILE A 59 -2.91 6.14 18.92
CA ILE A 59 -1.86 5.47 19.72
C ILE A 59 -2.28 4.04 20.04
N ARG A 60 -3.52 3.84 20.50
CA ARG A 60 -4.05 2.50 20.83
C ARG A 60 -4.10 1.55 19.63
N LYS A 61 -4.31 2.07 18.42
CA LYS A 61 -4.32 1.25 17.19
C LYS A 61 -2.91 0.87 16.75
N GLY A 62 -1.88 1.62 17.13
CA GLY A 62 -0.47 1.27 16.87
C GLY A 62 -0.06 1.29 15.39
N HIS A 63 -0.88 1.84 14.49
CA HIS A 63 -0.54 1.89 13.07
C HIS A 63 0.40 3.06 12.77
N SER A 64 1.53 2.81 12.10
CA SER A 64 2.44 3.90 11.71
C SER A 64 1.90 4.78 10.57
N ARG A 65 0.94 4.24 9.80
CA ARG A 65 0.41 4.79 8.56
C ARG A 65 -1.12 4.78 8.62
N ILE A 66 -1.73 5.97 8.57
CA ILE A 66 -3.18 6.12 8.64
C ILE A 66 -3.70 6.74 7.34
N PRO A 67 -4.51 5.99 6.55
CA PRO A 67 -5.19 6.52 5.39
C PRO A 67 -6.15 7.64 5.77
N ILE A 68 -6.15 8.70 4.96
CA ILE A 68 -7.04 9.86 5.10
C ILE A 68 -8.03 9.86 3.94
N TYR A 69 -9.31 10.01 4.25
CA TYR A 69 -10.38 10.12 3.26
C TYR A 69 -11.08 11.48 3.35
N THR A 70 -11.91 11.79 2.35
CA THR A 70 -12.80 12.95 2.39
C THR A 70 -14.23 12.56 2.06
N GLY A 71 -15.14 12.81 3.00
CA GLY A 71 -16.58 12.57 2.86
C GLY A 71 -16.98 11.10 2.98
N ASN A 72 -16.47 10.24 2.10
CA ASN A 72 -16.71 8.79 2.13
C ASN A 72 -15.40 8.04 2.43
N PRO A 73 -15.40 7.02 3.30
CA PRO A 73 -14.23 6.17 3.55
C PRO A 73 -13.61 5.60 2.27
N THR A 74 -14.41 5.31 1.24
CA THR A 74 -13.96 4.87 -0.10
C THR A 74 -13.30 5.96 -0.95
N ASN A 75 -13.15 7.17 -0.42
CA ASN A 75 -12.49 8.28 -1.10
C ASN A 75 -11.19 8.63 -0.40
N ILE A 76 -10.22 7.69 -0.45
CA ILE A 76 -8.88 7.89 0.10
C ILE A 76 -8.14 8.96 -0.72
N ILE A 77 -7.75 10.05 -0.07
CA ILE A 77 -6.98 11.14 -0.68
C ILE A 77 -5.47 11.00 -0.45
N GLY A 78 -5.08 10.32 0.62
CA GLY A 78 -3.68 10.19 0.98
C GLY A 78 -3.47 9.47 2.31
N LEU A 79 -2.26 9.64 2.85
CA LEU A 79 -1.75 8.95 4.04
C LEU A 79 -1.10 9.97 4.98
N ILE A 80 -1.28 9.78 6.29
CA ILE A 80 -0.46 10.44 7.31
C ILE A 80 0.43 9.44 8.03
N LEU A 81 1.65 9.88 8.35
CA LEU A 81 2.57 9.14 9.20
C LEU A 81 2.34 9.56 10.66
N VAL A 82 2.14 8.59 11.55
CA VAL A 82 1.94 8.88 12.99
C VAL A 82 3.14 9.61 13.60
N ARG A 83 4.36 9.36 13.10
CA ARG A 83 5.55 10.13 13.51
C ARG A 83 5.47 11.64 13.21
N ASN A 84 4.58 12.09 12.33
CA ASN A 84 4.38 13.52 12.10
C ASN A 84 3.49 14.14 13.19
N LEU A 85 2.68 13.32 13.87
CA LEU A 85 1.78 13.74 14.93
C LEU A 85 2.51 14.05 16.25
N ILE A 86 3.77 13.65 16.39
CA ILE A 86 4.59 13.93 17.59
C ILE A 86 4.77 15.45 17.81
N LYS A 87 4.62 16.25 16.74
CA LYS A 87 4.71 17.72 16.80
C LYS A 87 3.37 18.38 17.12
N CYS A 88 2.27 17.62 17.09
CA CYS A 88 0.93 18.15 17.30
C CYS A 88 0.57 18.07 18.78
N ARG A 89 -0.09 19.12 19.28
CA ARG A 89 -0.65 19.13 20.63
C ARG A 89 -2.16 18.90 20.54
N PRO A 90 -2.74 18.04 21.39
CA PRO A 90 -4.17 17.78 21.37
C PRO A 90 -5.01 19.02 21.77
N GLU A 91 -4.42 19.96 22.51
CA GLU A 91 -5.08 21.22 22.88
C GLU A 91 -5.35 22.15 21.69
N ASP A 92 -4.56 22.04 20.61
CA ASP A 92 -4.68 22.90 19.43
C ASP A 92 -5.86 22.46 18.53
N GLU A 93 -6.41 21.26 18.75
CA GLU A 93 -7.46 20.64 17.93
C GLU A 93 -7.18 20.71 16.42
N THR A 94 -5.91 20.64 16.02
CA THR A 94 -5.49 20.84 14.63
C THR A 94 -6.21 19.86 13.71
N PRO A 95 -6.89 20.34 12.66
CA PRO A 95 -7.55 19.47 11.71
C PRO A 95 -6.54 18.72 10.86
N ILE A 96 -6.88 17.49 10.48
CA ILE A 96 -6.01 16.60 9.70
C ILE A 96 -5.57 17.23 8.36
N ARG A 97 -6.42 18.07 7.75
CA ARG A 97 -6.12 18.79 6.52
C ARG A 97 -4.87 19.68 6.60
N ASP A 98 -4.51 20.17 7.79
CA ASP A 98 -3.38 21.08 8.01
C ASP A 98 -2.06 20.30 8.18
N LEU A 99 -2.12 18.98 8.20
CA LEU A 99 -0.98 18.09 8.33
C LEU A 99 -0.40 17.73 6.96
N SER A 100 0.86 17.26 6.96
CA SER A 100 1.51 16.76 5.75
C SER A 100 0.92 15.42 5.31
N ILE A 101 -0.08 15.49 4.42
CA ILE A 101 -0.69 14.33 3.76
C ILE A 101 0.20 13.88 2.60
N ARG A 102 0.67 12.63 2.65
CA ARG A 102 1.44 12.00 1.57
C ARG A 102 0.52 11.37 0.54
N ARG A 103 0.87 11.52 -0.74
CA ARG A 103 0.18 10.84 -1.84
C ARG A 103 0.40 9.34 -1.75
N ILE A 104 -0.67 8.57 -1.98
CA ILE A 104 -0.62 7.10 -2.06
C ILE A 104 -0.81 6.71 -3.54
N PRO A 105 0.03 5.82 -4.09
CA PRO A 105 -0.18 5.29 -5.44
C PRO A 105 -1.49 4.50 -5.52
N ARG A 106 -2.18 4.62 -6.66
CA ARG A 106 -3.36 3.81 -6.99
C ARG A 106 -2.94 2.68 -7.91
N VAL A 107 -3.36 1.46 -7.60
CA VAL A 107 -3.07 0.25 -8.39
C VAL A 107 -4.37 -0.47 -8.73
N PRO A 108 -4.49 -1.09 -9.92
CA PRO A 108 -5.65 -1.92 -10.24
C PRO A 108 -5.66 -3.20 -9.38
N ASP A 109 -6.85 -3.76 -9.17
CA ASP A 109 -7.06 -4.98 -8.40
C ASP A 109 -6.43 -6.22 -9.03
N LEU A 110 -6.37 -6.27 -10.36
CA LEU A 110 -5.72 -7.35 -11.11
C LEU A 110 -4.20 -7.15 -11.27
N LEU A 111 -3.59 -6.12 -10.68
CA LEU A 111 -2.14 -5.92 -10.78
C LEU A 111 -1.40 -7.04 -10.03
N PRO A 112 -0.39 -7.70 -10.65
CA PRO A 112 0.42 -8.70 -9.96
C PRO A 112 1.11 -8.14 -8.71
N LEU A 113 1.18 -8.94 -7.63
CA LEU A 113 1.85 -8.51 -6.40
C LEU A 113 3.33 -8.22 -6.59
N TYR A 114 3.97 -8.95 -7.51
CA TYR A 114 5.36 -8.69 -7.89
C TYR A 114 5.59 -7.24 -8.36
N ASP A 115 4.69 -6.69 -9.19
CA ASP A 115 4.79 -5.32 -9.69
C ASP A 115 4.56 -4.30 -8.57
N ILE A 116 3.66 -4.59 -7.63
CA ILE A 116 3.42 -3.77 -6.44
C ILE A 116 4.66 -3.77 -5.54
N MET A 117 5.26 -4.93 -5.31
CA MET A 117 6.48 -5.08 -4.52
C MET A 117 7.63 -4.28 -5.13
N ASN A 118 7.83 -4.36 -6.44
CA ASN A 118 8.86 -3.58 -7.14
C ASN A 118 8.62 -2.06 -7.01
N GLN A 119 7.36 -1.61 -7.08
CA GLN A 119 7.02 -0.20 -6.82
C GLN A 119 7.34 0.24 -5.38
N PHE A 120 7.11 -0.64 -4.40
CA PHE A 120 7.42 -0.35 -3.00
C PHE A 120 8.93 -0.35 -2.72
N GLN A 121 9.70 -1.26 -3.32
CA GLN A 121 11.16 -1.32 -3.19
C GLN A 121 11.86 -0.06 -3.75
N LYS A 122 11.27 0.61 -4.75
CA LYS A 122 11.75 1.91 -5.26
C LYS A 122 11.60 3.05 -4.25
N GLY A 123 10.97 2.82 -3.09
CA GLY A 123 10.93 3.75 -1.96
C GLY A 123 9.86 4.85 -2.06
N HIS A 124 8.97 4.80 -3.05
CA HIS A 124 7.95 5.83 -3.24
C HIS A 124 6.81 5.75 -2.19
N SER A 125 6.39 4.54 -1.80
CA SER A 125 5.38 4.30 -0.77
C SER A 125 5.43 2.83 -0.31
N HIS A 126 5.01 2.54 0.92
CA HIS A 126 4.81 1.17 1.43
C HIS A 126 3.33 0.78 1.54
N MET A 127 2.46 1.60 0.95
CA MET A 127 1.01 1.40 0.91
C MET A 127 0.52 1.86 -0.45
N ALA A 128 -0.46 1.14 -1.00
CA ALA A 128 -1.13 1.45 -2.24
C ALA A 128 -2.64 1.35 -2.03
N VAL A 129 -3.37 2.18 -2.76
CA VAL A 129 -4.82 2.16 -2.84
C VAL A 129 -5.21 1.24 -3.99
N VAL A 130 -6.02 0.22 -3.73
CA VAL A 130 -6.51 -0.66 -4.80
C VAL A 130 -7.84 -0.14 -5.34
N VAL A 131 -7.86 0.08 -6.65
CA VAL A 131 -9.05 0.46 -7.40
C VAL A 131 -9.51 -0.72 -8.24
N MET A 132 -10.81 -0.96 -8.28
CA MET A 132 -11.37 -1.94 -9.21
C MET A 132 -11.42 -1.33 -10.60
N SER A 133 -10.87 -2.02 -11.59
CA SER A 133 -11.10 -1.61 -12.98
C SER A 133 -12.60 -1.71 -13.26
N LYS A 134 -13.22 -0.59 -13.66
CA LYS A 134 -14.52 -0.65 -14.34
C LYS A 134 -14.25 -1.01 -15.79
N ASP A 135 -14.19 -2.28 -16.12
CA ASP A 135 -14.45 -2.70 -17.50
C ASP A 135 -15.96 -2.71 -17.69
N ASP A 136 -16.50 -1.51 -17.97
CA ASP A 136 -17.68 -1.25 -18.81
C ASP A 136 -18.02 0.25 -18.75
N ALA A 137 -17.27 1.07 -19.49
CA ALA A 137 -17.75 2.19 -20.30
C ALA A 137 -16.58 2.98 -20.94
N SER A 138 -16.53 2.90 -22.27
CA SER A 138 -15.82 3.74 -23.25
C SER A 138 -14.29 3.77 -23.24
N GLU A 139 -13.75 3.19 -24.31
CA GLU A 139 -12.46 3.45 -24.95
C GLU A 139 -11.88 4.85 -24.70
N THR A 140 -10.61 4.92 -24.28
CA THR A 140 -9.62 5.70 -25.03
C THR A 140 -8.23 5.10 -24.80
N VAL A 141 -7.70 4.46 -25.84
CA VAL A 141 -6.29 4.10 -25.97
C VAL A 141 -5.45 5.38 -25.95
N GLN A 142 -4.49 5.49 -25.03
CA GLN A 142 -3.26 6.26 -25.28
C GLN A 142 -2.04 5.54 -24.69
N LYS A 143 -1.27 4.90 -25.57
CA LYS A 143 0.17 4.71 -25.38
C LYS A 143 0.81 6.09 -25.26
N ALA A 144 1.49 6.39 -24.16
CA ALA A 144 2.72 7.20 -24.14
C ALA A 144 3.27 7.30 -22.72
N ASN A 145 4.60 7.26 -22.64
CA ASN A 145 5.43 7.48 -21.47
C ASN A 145 4.95 8.56 -20.49
N SER A 146 5.31 8.35 -19.22
CA SER A 146 5.48 9.37 -18.18
C SER A 146 4.24 10.19 -17.79
N LYS A 147 3.48 9.69 -16.81
CA LYS A 147 2.89 10.39 -15.66
C LYS A 147 1.83 9.48 -15.03
N PRO A 148 1.68 9.41 -13.69
CA PRO A 148 0.61 8.64 -13.09
C PRO A 148 -0.71 9.38 -13.33
N THR A 149 -1.44 8.89 -14.32
CA THR A 149 -2.82 9.28 -14.62
C THR A 149 -3.69 9.05 -13.38
N MET A 150 -4.49 10.05 -13.04
CA MET A 150 -5.45 10.04 -11.95
C MET A 150 -6.57 9.04 -12.29
N LEU A 151 -6.36 7.77 -11.95
CA LEU A 151 -7.38 6.73 -12.04
C LEU A 151 -8.55 7.10 -11.11
N GLY A 152 -9.65 7.59 -11.70
CA GLY A 152 -10.93 7.91 -11.05
C GLY A 152 -11.76 6.69 -10.68
N GLY A 153 -11.12 5.59 -10.27
CA GLY A 153 -11.79 4.37 -9.82
C GLY A 153 -12.24 4.48 -8.37
N LYS A 154 -13.36 3.85 -8.04
CA LYS A 154 -13.84 3.72 -6.65
C LYS A 154 -12.78 2.93 -5.87
N VAL A 155 -12.26 3.51 -4.78
CA VAL A 155 -11.33 2.78 -3.91
C VAL A 155 -12.11 1.72 -3.19
N ILE A 156 -11.66 0.48 -3.35
CA ILE A 156 -12.33 -0.63 -2.68
C ILE A 156 -11.51 -1.02 -1.46
N ASN A 157 -10.18 -1.17 -1.60
CA ASN A 157 -9.34 -1.77 -0.58
C ASN A 157 -7.92 -1.15 -0.56
N LEU A 158 -7.09 -1.54 0.41
CA LEU A 158 -5.69 -1.10 0.51
C LEU A 158 -4.75 -2.30 0.45
N VAL A 159 -3.60 -2.14 -0.21
CA VAL A 159 -2.49 -3.09 -0.12
C VAL A 159 -1.35 -2.41 0.63
N ARG A 160 -0.80 -3.10 1.63
CA ARG A 160 0.33 -2.64 2.43
C ARG A 160 1.48 -3.62 2.30
N MET A 161 2.70 -3.11 2.22
CA MET A 161 3.88 -3.95 2.36
C MET A 161 3.98 -4.40 3.82
N ILE A 162 3.97 -5.70 4.06
CA ILE A 162 4.27 -6.29 5.37
C ILE A 162 5.77 -6.20 5.64
N ASN A 163 6.29 -5.00 5.88
CA ASN A 163 7.55 -4.91 6.59
C ASN A 163 7.26 -5.15 8.07
N SER A 164 7.79 -6.25 8.60
CA SER A 164 7.84 -6.58 10.03
C SER A 164 8.78 -5.62 10.79
N SER A 165 8.53 -4.33 10.68
CA SER A 165 9.23 -3.30 11.45
C SER A 165 8.22 -2.19 11.70
N PHE A 166 8.00 -1.86 12.97
CA PHE A 166 6.89 -1.10 13.57
C PHE A 166 5.68 -1.96 14.00
N LEU A 167 5.96 -2.86 14.96
CA LEU A 167 5.31 -2.77 16.27
C LEU A 167 6.09 -1.76 17.12
#